data_AF-A0A1C6LAU2-F1
#
_entry.id   AF-A0A1C6LAU2-F1
#
_cell.length_a   1.000
_cell.length_b   1.000
_cell.length_c   1.000
_cell.angle_alpha   90.00
_cell.angle_beta   90.00
_cell.angle_gamma   90.00
#
_symmetry.space_group_name_H-M   'P 1'
#
loop_
_entity.id
_entity.type
_entity.pdbx_description
1 polymer ?
#
loop_
_entity_poly.entity_id
_entity_poly.type
_entity_poly.pdbx_seq_one_letter_code
_entity_poly.pdbx_strand_id
1 'polypeptide(L)' 'MMTAKLFEDAVQSATVESVHADYIITRNLKDFTKSKVMAFTPTELWARI' A
#
# COMPACT_ATOMS: atom_id res chain seq x y z
N MET A 1 7.65 21.21 5.26
CA MET A 1 6.45 20.92 6.07
C MET A 1 5.97 19.54 5.67
N MET A 2 5.79 18.61 6.61
CA MET A 2 5.28 17.26 6.32
C MET A 2 3.77 17.33 6.12
N THR A 3 3.25 16.72 5.06
CA THR A 3 1.82 16.67 4.77
C THR A 3 1.21 15.40 5.35
N ALA A 4 -0.10 15.42 5.61
CA ALA A 4 -0.83 14.24 6.11
C ALA A 4 -0.64 13.01 5.21
N LYS A 5 -0.60 13.22 3.89
CA LYS A 5 -0.34 12.16 2.91
C LYS A 5 1.02 11.49 3.11
N LEU A 6 2.09 12.28 3.30
CA LEU A 6 3.42 11.72 3.53
C LEU A 6 3.50 10.95 4.84
N PHE A 7 2.72 11.33 5.86
CA PHE A 7 2.63 10.60 7.12
C PHE A 7 1.89 9.26 6.95
N GLU A 8 0.73 9.27 6.29
CA GLU A 8 -0.06 8.07 5.99
C GLU A 8 0.76 7.04 5.21
N ASP A 9 1.41 7.46 4.10
CA ASP A 9 2.21 6.59 3.26
C ASP A 9 3.39 5.96 4.03
N ALA A 10 4.01 6.72 4.93
CA ALA A 10 5.13 6.25 5.75
C ALA A 10 4.68 5.22 6.81
N VAL A 11 3.58 5.50 7.53
CA VAL A 11 3.01 4.57 8.52
C VAL A 11 2.54 3.30 7.85
N GLN A 12 1.87 3.40 6.71
CA GLN A 12 1.40 2.26 5.95
C GLN A 12 2.58 1.40 5.46
N SER A 13 3.63 2.02 4.92
CA SER A 13 4.84 1.31 4.47
C SER A 13 5.52 0.56 5.62
N ALA A 14 5.69 1.20 6.78
CA ALA A 14 6.27 0.55 7.96
C ALA A 14 5.41 -0.60 8.50
N THR A 15 4.08 -0.45 8.44
CA THR A 15 3.14 -1.49 8.88
C THR A 15 3.21 -2.72 7.98
N VAL A 16 3.24 -2.52 6.66
CA VAL A 16 3.33 -3.60 5.67
C VAL A 16 4.55 -4.47 5.91
N GLU A 17 5.71 -3.86 6.20
CA GLU A 17 6.93 -4.57 6.54
C GLU A 17 6.82 -5.29 7.89
N SER A 18 6.26 -4.64 8.92
CA SER A 18 6.19 -5.21 10.28
C SER A 18 5.29 -6.44 10.39
N VAL A 19 4.19 -6.47 9.64
CA VAL A 19 3.25 -7.60 9.65
C VAL A 19 3.54 -8.64 8.56
N HIS A 20 4.59 -8.45 7.75
CA HIS A 20 4.91 -9.30 6.61
C HIS A 20 3.73 -9.48 5.65
N ALA A 21 3.02 -8.39 5.35
CA ALA A 21 1.83 -8.46 4.50
C ALA A 21 2.19 -8.92 3.07
N ASP A 22 1.38 -9.81 2.51
CA ASP A 22 1.54 -10.28 1.13
C ASP A 22 1.22 -9.20 0.09
N TYR A 23 0.27 -8.32 0.41
CA TYR A 23 -0.19 -7.27 -0.50
C TYR A 23 -0.74 -6.03 0.23
N ILE A 24 -0.63 -4.89 -0.44
CA ILE A 24 -1.25 -3.61 -0.09
C ILE A 24 -2.55 -3.47 -0.87
N ILE A 25 -3.66 -3.12 -0.21
CA ILE A 25 -4.91 -2.80 -0.89
C ILE A 25 -5.15 -1.29 -0.84
N THR A 26 -5.24 -0.65 -2.01
CA THR A 26 -5.40 0.80 -2.14
C THR A 26 -6.14 1.16 -3.43
N ARG A 27 -6.84 2.30 -3.42
CA ARG A 27 -7.42 2.85 -4.66
C ARG A 27 -6.41 3.64 -5.50
N ASN A 28 -5.21 3.91 -4.96
CA ASN A 28 -4.22 4.76 -5.60
C ASN A 28 -2.86 4.04 -5.75
N LEU A 29 -2.77 3.16 -6.74
CA LEU A 29 -1.57 2.36 -7.01
C LEU A 29 -0.30 3.20 -7.25
N LYS A 30 -0.44 4.43 -7.75
CA LYS A 30 0.71 5.28 -8.10
C LYS A 30 1.60 5.61 -6.89
N ASP A 31 1.01 5.66 -5.70
CA ASP A 31 1.73 5.97 -4.46
C ASP A 31 2.66 4.82 -4.03
N PHE A 32 2.40 3.59 -4.51
CA PHE A 32 3.11 2.38 -4.10
C PHE A 32 3.94 1.75 -5.23
N THR A 33 4.19 2.47 -6.33
CA THR A 33 4.98 1.98 -7.47
C THR A 33 6.43 1.59 -7.12
N LYS A 34 6.97 2.13 -6.02
CA LYS A 34 8.30 1.80 -5.48
C LYS A 34 8.26 0.84 -4.28
N SER A 35 7.06 0.37 -3.89
CA SER A 35 6.91 -0.59 -2.80
C SER A 35 7.53 -1.92 -3.16
N LYS A 36 8.14 -2.60 -2.18
CA LYS A 36 8.59 -3.99 -2.32
C LYS A 36 7.43 -4.98 -2.24
N VAL A 37 6.33 -4.57 -1.60
CA VAL A 37 5.10 -5.35 -1.47
C VAL A 37 4.13 -4.93 -2.56
N MET A 38 3.53 -5.92 -3.23
CA MET A 38 2.62 -5.70 -4.34
C MET A 38 1.37 -4.95 -3.89
N ALA A 39 0.94 -3.98 -4.68
CA ALA A 39 -0.28 -3.22 -4.42
C ALA A 39 -1.38 -3.60 -5.42
N PHE A 40 -2.60 -3.75 -4.92
CA PHE A 40 -3.81 -3.97 -5.72
C PHE A 40 -4.89 -2.96 -5.36
N THR A 41 -5.75 -2.68 -6.34
CA THR A 41 -7.08 -2.16 -6.07
C THR A 41 -7.98 -3.25 -5.47
N PRO A 42 -9.03 -2.86 -4.72
CA PRO A 42 -9.99 -3.84 -4.19
C PRO A 42 -10.58 -4.74 -5.28
N THR A 43 -10.90 -4.18 -6.46
CA THR A 43 -11.44 -4.94 -7.59
C THR A 43 -10.43 -5.91 -8.18
N GLU A 44 -9.15 -5.55 -8.24
CA GLU A 44 -8.09 -6.45 -8.69
C GLU A 44 -7.90 -7.63 -7.74
N LEU A 45 -7.96 -7.41 -6.42
CA LEU A 45 -7.92 -8.51 -5.46
C LEU A 45 -9.16 -9.39 -5.61
N TRP A 46 -10.35 -8.80 -5.72
CA TRP A 46 -11.61 -9.54 -5.86
C TRP A 46 -11.62 -10.45 -7.10
N ALA A 47 -10.99 -10.03 -8.21
CA ALA A 47 -10.89 -10.85 -9.42
C ALA A 47 -9.92 -12.06 -9.29
N ARG A 48 -9.15 -12.15 -8.20
CA ARG A 48 -8.13 -13.19 -7.96
C ARG A 48 -8.53 -14.21 -6.90
N ILE A 49 -9.62 -13.96 -6.17
CA ILE A 49 -10.18 -14.84 -5.14
C ILE A 49 -11.54 -15.39 -5.58
#